data_AF-A0A1I7TTH8-F1
#
_entry.id   AF-A0A1I7TTH8-F1
#
_cell.length_a   1.000
_cell.length_b   1.000
_cell.length_c   1.000
_cell.angle_alpha   90.00
_cell.angle_beta   90.00
_cell.angle_gamma   90.00
#
_symmetry.space_group_name_H-M   'P 1'
#
loop_
_entity.id
_entity.type
_entity.pdbx_description
1 polymer ?
#
loop_
_entity_poly.entity_id
_entity_poly.type
_entity_poly.pdbx_seq_one_letter_code
_entity_poly.pdbx_strand_id
1 'polypeptide(L)'
;MSAAEVADHYNNVRQAGIQDRQQSRIFFMRNMNNWIKSQLINDGMKRVNENNVSKPRVLDIACGKGGDLRKWDISGAKHVVMADVAEVSVQQAEERYKQMRSYPDNIFSAQFIVADCTKENLQTLIENKDPFDLVSCQFAMHYSFVDELSAKTFINNAVGMLKPGGVFIGTLPDADRIVWAVRNGENGKFENDVCKITYENVSELDEGTVPLFGAKFHFSLDEQVNCPEFLAYFPLVKYLLEEHDMELLYVKNFAEAINGWLEPGRRLLENMKGLETFPNRNPSGNEDTEYSEAKGKLESLGEGVPKYVGTLSKSEWEAICMYLVFAFRKKSEDTSDSEKVKRARTDNDDEQTEPTEPLSETPTSEEQSVNSG
;
A
#
# COMPACT_ATOMS: atom_id res chain seq x y z
N MET A 1 21.14 -3.93 -7.24
CA MET A 1 20.86 -3.21 -5.99
C MET A 1 20.48 -4.20 -4.94
N SER A 2 20.93 -4.04 -3.69
CA SER A 2 20.44 -4.86 -2.58
C SER A 2 19.54 -4.04 -1.66
N ALA A 3 18.61 -4.69 -0.95
CA ALA A 3 17.79 -4.03 0.07
C ALA A 3 18.63 -3.34 1.16
N ALA A 4 19.89 -3.76 1.35
CA ALA A 4 20.85 -3.09 2.22
C ALA A 4 21.23 -1.69 1.73
N GLU A 5 21.36 -1.46 0.41
CA GLU A 5 21.66 -0.12 -0.13
C GLU A 5 20.48 0.85 0.09
N VAL A 6 19.25 0.35 -0.04
CA VAL A 6 18.02 1.11 0.27
C VAL A 6 17.94 1.41 1.77
N ALA A 7 18.19 0.40 2.61
CA ALA A 7 18.22 0.55 4.06
C ALA A 7 19.26 1.58 4.51
N ASP A 8 20.48 1.49 3.99
CA ASP A 8 21.57 2.42 4.29
C ASP A 8 21.21 3.85 3.87
N HIS A 9 20.59 4.04 2.71
CA HIS A 9 20.11 5.35 2.30
C HIS A 9 19.15 5.94 3.34
N TYR A 10 18.07 5.22 3.68
CA TYR A 10 17.06 5.71 4.62
C TYR A 10 17.57 5.89 6.05
N ASN A 11 18.53 5.07 6.48
CA ASN A 11 19.22 5.23 7.76
C ASN A 11 20.01 6.55 7.81
N ASN A 12 20.62 6.93 6.69
CA ASN A 12 21.48 8.12 6.60
C ASN A 12 20.73 9.43 6.31
N VAL A 13 19.46 9.39 5.86
CA VAL A 13 18.64 10.60 5.69
C VAL A 13 18.46 11.31 7.06
N ARG A 14 19.11 12.48 7.19
CA ARG A 14 19.10 13.31 8.40
C ARG A 14 17.68 13.67 8.82
N GLN A 15 17.37 13.50 10.11
CA GLN A 15 16.14 14.04 10.69
C GLN A 15 16.30 15.54 10.93
N ALA A 16 15.86 16.34 9.96
CA ALA A 16 15.49 17.73 10.21
C ALA A 16 14.39 17.77 11.29
N GLY A 17 14.58 18.60 12.32
CA GLY A 17 13.59 18.81 13.39
C GLY A 17 12.28 19.38 12.85
N ILE A 18 11.21 19.43 13.65
CA ILE A 18 9.92 19.97 13.21
C ILE A 18 10.07 21.41 12.67
N GLN A 19 10.94 22.21 13.30
CA GLN A 19 11.24 23.59 12.88
C GLN A 19 11.99 23.63 11.53
N ASP A 20 13.02 22.81 11.35
CA ASP A 20 13.76 22.71 10.09
C ASP A 20 12.85 22.26 8.93
N ARG A 21 11.91 21.34 9.21
CA ARG A 21 10.94 20.88 8.21
C ARG A 21 10.00 21.97 7.73
N GLN A 22 9.65 22.93 8.58
CA GLN A 22 8.81 24.08 8.21
C GLN A 22 9.53 25.05 7.26
N GLN A 23 10.85 24.99 7.20
CA GLN A 23 11.68 25.83 6.34
C GLN A 23 12.08 25.12 5.03
N SER A 24 11.69 23.86 4.85
CA SER A 24 12.03 23.07 3.66
C SER A 24 11.27 23.56 2.43
N ARG A 25 11.96 23.59 1.28
CA ARG A 25 11.40 23.89 -0.05
C ARG A 25 10.17 23.05 -0.40
N ILE A 26 10.09 21.84 0.17
CA ILE A 26 9.04 20.86 -0.10
C ILE A 26 8.06 20.69 1.08
N PHE A 27 7.95 21.69 1.96
CA PHE A 27 7.08 21.63 3.14
C PHE A 27 5.62 21.29 2.78
N PHE A 28 5.03 22.03 1.83
CA PHE A 28 3.64 21.84 1.44
C PHE A 28 3.44 20.51 0.71
N MET A 29 4.35 20.13 -0.19
CA MET A 29 4.34 18.80 -0.82
C MET A 29 4.37 17.65 0.22
N ARG A 30 5.22 17.72 1.26
CA ARG A 30 5.27 16.68 2.31
C ARG A 30 3.95 16.59 3.09
N ASN A 31 3.30 17.73 3.34
CA ASN A 31 1.99 17.76 3.98
C ASN A 31 0.89 17.21 3.07
N MET A 32 0.94 17.52 1.76
CA MET A 32 0.06 16.95 0.75
C MET A 32 0.20 15.43 0.68
N ASN A 33 1.43 14.90 0.59
CA ASN A 33 1.68 13.45 0.60
C ASN A 33 1.14 12.79 1.88
N ASN A 34 1.33 13.42 3.04
CA ASN A 34 0.74 12.92 4.28
C ASN A 34 -0.79 12.95 4.28
N TRP A 35 -1.40 13.98 3.68
CA TRP A 35 -2.86 14.07 3.54
C TRP A 35 -3.40 13.00 2.60
N ILE A 36 -2.77 12.77 1.45
CA ILE A 36 -3.11 11.68 0.51
C ILE A 36 -3.07 10.33 1.22
N LYS A 37 -2.00 10.06 1.99
CA LYS A 37 -1.92 8.83 2.80
C LYS A 37 -3.06 8.72 3.81
N SER A 38 -3.40 9.82 4.50
CA SER A 38 -4.54 9.83 5.42
C SER A 38 -5.87 9.54 4.72
N GLN A 39 -6.11 10.09 3.53
CA GLN A 39 -7.32 9.79 2.75
C GLN A 39 -7.36 8.33 2.30
N LEU A 40 -6.25 7.81 1.78
CA LEU A 40 -6.12 6.42 1.33
C LEU A 40 -6.32 5.42 2.49
N ILE A 41 -5.74 5.68 3.65
CA ILE A 41 -5.93 4.86 4.85
C ILE A 41 -7.40 4.89 5.29
N ASN A 42 -8.03 6.06 5.34
CA ASN A 42 -9.44 6.18 5.70
C ASN A 42 -10.35 5.45 4.71
N ASP A 43 -10.06 5.50 3.41
CA ASP A 43 -10.78 4.74 2.37
C ASP A 43 -10.62 3.23 2.57
N GLY A 44 -9.38 2.75 2.81
CA GLY A 44 -9.11 1.35 3.12
C GLY A 44 -9.86 0.86 4.36
N MET A 45 -9.82 1.64 5.44
CA MET A 45 -10.53 1.33 6.69
C MET A 45 -12.04 1.32 6.51
N LYS A 46 -12.60 2.25 5.73
CA LYS A 46 -14.03 2.26 5.37
C LYS A 46 -14.41 0.98 4.63
N ARG A 47 -13.63 0.57 3.63
CA ARG A 47 -13.88 -0.65 2.83
C ARG A 47 -13.79 -1.93 3.64
N VAL A 48 -12.94 -1.95 4.66
CA VAL A 48 -12.85 -3.05 5.62
C VAL A 48 -14.06 -3.07 6.55
N ASN A 49 -14.52 -1.90 7.00
CA ASN A 49 -15.71 -1.77 7.84
C ASN A 49 -17.01 -2.13 7.10
N GLU A 50 -17.09 -1.94 5.78
CA GLU A 50 -18.20 -2.44 4.94
C GLU A 50 -18.38 -3.98 5.04
N ASN A 51 -17.33 -4.71 5.44
CA ASN A 51 -17.37 -6.14 5.75
C ASN A 51 -17.57 -6.43 7.25
N ASN A 52 -18.19 -5.51 8.00
CA ASN A 52 -18.48 -5.59 9.43
C ASN A 52 -17.24 -5.73 10.35
N VAL A 53 -16.10 -5.19 9.92
CA VAL A 53 -14.87 -5.17 10.71
C VAL A 53 -14.67 -3.78 11.34
N SER A 54 -15.00 -3.65 12.62
CA SER A 54 -14.93 -2.36 13.34
C SER A 54 -13.57 -2.05 13.96
N LYS A 55 -12.71 -3.06 14.12
CA LYS A 55 -11.41 -2.97 14.82
C LYS A 55 -10.36 -3.80 14.07
N PRO A 56 -9.87 -3.32 12.92
CA PRO A 56 -9.06 -4.13 12.03
C PRO A 56 -7.65 -4.37 12.54
N ARG A 57 -7.11 -5.54 12.18
CA ARG A 57 -5.69 -5.89 12.25
C ARG A 57 -5.01 -5.46 10.95
N VAL A 58 -3.96 -4.66 11.08
CA VAL A 58 -3.29 -4.00 9.96
C VAL A 58 -1.86 -4.51 9.81
N LEU A 59 -1.42 -4.72 8.58
CA LEU A 59 -0.01 -4.83 8.22
C LEU A 59 0.44 -3.52 7.55
N ASP A 60 1.42 -2.84 8.14
CA ASP A 60 2.12 -1.69 7.56
C ASP A 60 3.49 -2.20 7.07
N ILE A 61 3.56 -2.56 5.78
CA ILE A 61 4.75 -3.15 5.16
C ILE A 61 5.63 -2.06 4.55
N ALA A 62 6.93 -2.12 4.86
CA ALA A 62 7.89 -1.02 4.68
C ALA A 62 7.47 0.24 5.44
N CYS A 63 7.25 0.10 6.75
CA CYS A 63 6.70 1.15 7.61
C CYS A 63 7.65 2.34 7.84
N GLY A 64 8.92 2.20 7.46
CA GLY A 64 10.00 3.13 7.74
C GLY A 64 10.04 3.54 9.20
N LYS A 65 10.25 4.83 9.44
CA LYS A 65 10.39 5.44 10.78
C LYS A 65 9.04 5.65 11.50
N GLY A 66 7.97 4.95 11.11
CA GLY A 66 6.64 5.04 11.73
C GLY A 66 5.90 6.36 11.46
N GLY A 67 5.94 6.86 10.23
CA GLY A 67 5.25 8.11 9.84
C GLY A 67 3.72 8.03 9.84
N ASP A 68 3.18 6.81 9.85
CA ASP A 68 1.74 6.53 9.77
C ASP A 68 1.13 6.06 11.11
N LEU A 69 1.93 5.93 12.18
CA LEU A 69 1.47 5.54 13.53
C LEU A 69 0.23 6.33 14.00
N ARG A 70 0.28 7.67 13.91
CA ARG A 70 -0.85 8.52 14.30
C ARG A 70 -2.09 8.32 13.40
N LYS A 71 -1.89 7.92 12.14
CA LYS A 71 -2.99 7.64 11.21
C LYS A 71 -3.69 6.33 11.60
N TRP A 72 -2.92 5.32 12.02
CA TRP A 72 -3.47 4.07 12.55
C TRP A 72 -4.27 4.24 13.83
N ASP A 73 -3.80 5.10 14.73
CA ASP A 73 -4.52 5.45 15.96
C ASP A 73 -5.85 6.16 15.64
N ILE A 74 -5.80 7.24 14.85
CA ILE A 74 -6.99 8.02 14.48
C ILE A 74 -8.02 7.19 13.72
N SER A 75 -7.57 6.28 12.85
CA SER A 75 -8.46 5.45 12.04
C SER A 75 -9.07 4.27 12.83
N GLY A 76 -8.61 4.01 14.06
CA GLY A 76 -9.18 2.99 14.93
C GLY A 76 -8.67 1.58 14.65
N ALA A 77 -7.41 1.43 14.23
CA ALA A 77 -6.77 0.11 14.15
C ALA A 77 -6.78 -0.57 15.54
N LYS A 78 -6.88 -1.90 15.56
CA LYS A 78 -6.81 -2.68 16.81
C LYS A 78 -5.38 -3.11 17.11
N HIS A 79 -4.71 -3.60 16.07
CA HIS A 79 -3.36 -4.11 16.12
C HIS A 79 -2.66 -3.80 14.81
N VAL A 80 -1.40 -3.38 14.87
CA VAL A 80 -0.59 -3.05 13.69
C VAL A 80 0.71 -3.83 13.75
N VAL A 81 0.98 -4.65 12.73
CA VAL A 81 2.30 -5.22 12.48
C VAL A 81 3.04 -4.25 11.58
N MET A 82 4.22 -3.82 11.99
CA MET A 82 5.06 -2.86 11.27
C MET A 82 6.36 -3.56 10.89
N ALA A 83 6.61 -3.70 9.58
CA ALA A 83 7.78 -4.38 9.06
C ALA A 83 8.60 -3.44 8.16
N ASP A 84 9.91 -3.43 8.32
CA ASP A 84 10.82 -2.71 7.43
C ASP A 84 12.19 -3.39 7.36
N VAL A 85 12.93 -3.18 6.27
CA VAL A 85 14.27 -3.74 6.09
C VAL A 85 15.31 -3.01 6.94
N ALA A 86 15.08 -1.73 7.24
CA ALA A 86 16.03 -0.89 7.94
C ALA A 86 15.83 -0.96 9.46
N GLU A 87 16.69 -1.71 10.16
CA GLU A 87 16.64 -1.88 11.62
C GLU A 87 16.50 -0.55 12.39
N VAL A 88 17.33 0.44 12.06
CA VAL A 88 17.28 1.77 12.70
C VAL A 88 15.93 2.46 12.48
N SER A 89 15.31 2.27 11.32
CA SER A 89 13.98 2.83 11.06
C SER A 89 12.90 2.14 11.90
N VAL A 90 12.97 0.81 12.05
CA VAL A 90 12.06 0.03 12.91
C VAL A 90 12.21 0.43 14.38
N GLN A 91 13.44 0.55 14.87
CA GLN A 91 13.71 1.02 16.24
C GLN A 91 13.13 2.42 16.49
N GLN A 92 13.31 3.35 15.54
CA GLN A 92 12.72 4.70 15.62
C GLN A 92 11.18 4.68 15.60
N ALA A 93 10.57 3.78 14.81
CA ALA A 93 9.12 3.60 14.81
C ALA A 93 8.63 3.09 16.17
N GLU A 94 9.32 2.11 16.76
CA GLU A 94 9.00 1.57 18.08
C GLU A 94 9.12 2.63 19.18
N GLU A 95 10.17 3.44 19.17
CA GLU A 95 10.34 4.55 20.12
C GLU A 95 9.21 5.58 20.02
N ARG A 96 8.82 5.98 18.79
CA ARG A 96 7.69 6.90 18.58
C ARG A 96 6.38 6.31 19.09
N TYR A 97 6.14 5.03 18.86
CA TYR A 97 4.96 4.34 19.38
C TYR A 97 4.96 4.30 20.92
N LYS A 98 6.09 4.00 21.56
CA LYS A 98 6.24 4.04 23.04
C LYS A 98 5.93 5.42 23.61
N GLN A 99 6.39 6.49 22.94
CA GLN A 99 6.07 7.88 23.31
C GLN A 99 4.57 8.17 23.16
N MET A 100 3.93 7.76 22.06
CA MET A 100 2.48 7.91 21.88
C MET A 100 1.68 7.19 22.96
N ARG A 101 2.09 5.97 23.33
CA ARG A 101 1.42 5.14 24.34
C ARG A 101 1.53 5.66 25.77
N SER A 102 2.46 6.58 26.05
CA SER A 102 2.61 7.19 27.38
C SER A 102 1.45 8.11 27.77
N TYR A 103 0.58 8.46 26.82
CA TYR A 103 -0.69 9.15 27.07
C TYR A 103 -1.80 8.12 27.40
N PRO A 104 -2.70 8.41 28.36
CA PRO A 104 -3.57 7.42 29.02
C PRO A 104 -4.69 6.78 28.17
N ASP A 105 -4.73 6.99 26.86
CA ASP A 105 -5.71 6.38 25.98
C ASP A 105 -5.22 5.02 25.44
N ASN A 106 -6.11 4.03 25.38
CA ASN A 106 -5.83 2.71 24.80
C ASN A 106 -5.65 2.83 23.28
N ILE A 107 -4.44 3.19 22.84
CA ILE A 107 -4.04 3.09 21.42
C ILE A 107 -3.94 1.62 21.00
N PHE A 108 -3.86 1.37 19.69
CA PHE A 108 -3.67 0.03 19.11
C PHE A 108 -2.44 -0.68 19.68
N SER A 109 -2.45 -2.03 19.72
CA SER A 109 -1.24 -2.80 20.03
C SER A 109 -0.35 -2.94 18.79
N ALA A 110 0.96 -3.09 18.95
CA ALA A 110 1.88 -3.14 17.82
C ALA A 110 2.93 -4.25 17.94
N GLN A 111 3.36 -4.80 16.80
CA GLN A 111 4.56 -5.65 16.65
C GLN A 111 5.50 -4.96 15.64
N PHE A 112 6.79 -4.92 15.95
CA PHE A 112 7.82 -4.32 15.10
C PHE A 112 8.77 -5.41 14.61
N ILE A 113 8.99 -5.50 13.30
CA ILE A 113 9.77 -6.57 12.67
C ILE A 113 10.80 -5.95 11.72
N VAL A 114 12.06 -6.35 11.90
CA VAL A 114 13.13 -6.08 10.93
C VAL A 114 13.18 -7.24 9.95
N ALA A 115 12.87 -6.99 8.69
CA ALA A 115 12.88 -8.03 7.65
C ALA A 115 13.03 -7.43 6.24
N ASP A 116 13.88 -8.03 5.41
CA ASP A 116 13.89 -7.81 3.97
C ASP A 116 12.69 -8.52 3.35
N CYS A 117 11.57 -7.79 3.25
CA CYS A 117 10.32 -8.32 2.73
C CYS A 117 10.38 -8.75 1.25
N THR A 118 11.49 -8.52 0.53
CA THR A 118 11.68 -9.03 -0.83
C THR A 118 12.41 -10.38 -0.85
N LYS A 119 12.92 -10.87 0.27
CA LYS A 119 13.69 -12.13 0.34
C LYS A 119 13.26 -13.06 1.45
N GLU A 120 12.84 -12.50 2.58
CA GLU A 120 12.45 -13.24 3.77
C GLU A 120 10.95 -13.53 3.75
N ASN A 121 10.54 -14.65 4.36
CA ASN A 121 9.13 -14.94 4.57
C ASN A 121 8.64 -14.28 5.87
N LEU A 122 8.01 -13.11 5.72
CA LEU A 122 7.51 -12.29 6.83
C LEU A 122 6.52 -13.07 7.71
N GLN A 123 5.76 -13.99 7.13
CA GLN A 123 4.79 -14.80 7.87
C GLN A 123 5.44 -15.62 8.97
N THR A 124 6.70 -16.01 8.83
CA THR A 124 7.40 -16.79 9.87
C THR A 124 7.73 -15.96 11.11
N LEU A 125 7.98 -14.65 10.93
CA LEU A 125 8.40 -13.69 11.95
C LEU A 125 7.23 -13.06 12.73
N ILE A 126 6.03 -13.07 12.16
CA ILE A 126 4.82 -12.52 12.81
C ILE A 126 4.40 -13.44 13.97
N GLU A 127 4.21 -12.90 15.17
CA GLU A 127 3.87 -13.71 16.35
C GLU A 127 2.45 -14.30 16.26
N ASN A 128 1.46 -13.45 15.98
CA ASN A 128 0.07 -13.85 15.80
C ASN A 128 -0.24 -14.17 14.32
N LYS A 129 -0.60 -15.42 14.04
CA LYS A 129 -0.91 -15.92 12.68
C LYS A 129 -2.34 -15.66 12.21
N ASP A 130 -3.17 -14.99 13.01
CA ASP A 130 -4.48 -14.50 12.58
C ASP A 130 -4.33 -13.66 11.31
N PRO A 131 -5.24 -13.75 10.33
CA PRO A 131 -5.09 -13.00 9.09
C PRO A 131 -5.29 -11.49 9.31
N PHE A 132 -4.76 -10.69 8.38
CA PHE A 132 -4.94 -9.24 8.36
C PHE A 132 -6.27 -8.86 7.72
N ASP A 133 -6.81 -7.73 8.14
CA ASP A 133 -7.98 -7.10 7.54
C ASP A 133 -7.59 -6.05 6.48
N LEU A 134 -6.48 -5.33 6.75
CA LEU A 134 -5.94 -4.29 5.90
C LEU A 134 -4.42 -4.44 5.79
N VAL A 135 -3.89 -4.29 4.58
CA VAL A 135 -2.46 -4.14 4.34
C VAL A 135 -2.21 -2.79 3.70
N SER A 136 -1.18 -2.08 4.15
CA SER A 136 -0.77 -0.79 3.63
C SER A 136 0.69 -0.83 3.22
N CYS A 137 0.98 -0.43 1.98
CA CYS A 137 2.34 -0.25 1.46
C CYS A 137 2.48 1.16 0.86
N GLN A 138 3.18 2.05 1.55
CA GLN A 138 3.28 3.46 1.14
C GLN A 138 4.68 3.75 0.61
N PHE A 139 4.79 4.12 -0.67
CA PHE A 139 6.05 4.54 -1.30
C PHE A 139 7.20 3.52 -1.19
N ALA A 140 6.93 2.22 -1.31
CA ALA A 140 7.97 1.21 -1.12
C ALA A 140 7.93 0.01 -2.09
N MET A 141 6.78 -0.37 -2.61
CA MET A 141 6.67 -1.60 -3.41
C MET A 141 7.56 -1.60 -4.66
N HIS A 142 7.80 -0.44 -5.27
CA HIS A 142 8.65 -0.34 -6.46
C HIS A 142 10.10 -0.80 -6.20
N TYR A 143 10.61 -0.76 -4.96
CA TYR A 143 11.93 -1.30 -4.64
C TYR A 143 12.02 -2.83 -4.86
N SER A 144 10.91 -3.56 -4.79
CA SER A 144 10.90 -5.01 -5.00
C SER A 144 11.01 -5.42 -6.47
N PHE A 145 10.83 -4.48 -7.42
CA PHE A 145 10.86 -4.75 -8.86
C PHE A 145 12.27 -4.84 -9.45
N VAL A 146 13.29 -5.01 -8.61
CA VAL A 146 14.68 -5.31 -9.04
C VAL A 146 14.77 -6.60 -9.86
N ASP A 147 13.99 -7.61 -9.49
CA ASP A 147 13.84 -8.89 -10.19
C ASP A 147 12.47 -9.51 -9.87
N GLU A 148 12.08 -10.52 -10.65
CA GLU A 148 10.78 -11.18 -10.51
C GLU A 148 10.59 -11.89 -9.16
N LEU A 149 11.64 -12.55 -8.65
CA LEU A 149 11.57 -13.30 -7.40
C LEU A 149 11.34 -12.35 -6.21
N SER A 150 12.03 -11.22 -6.20
CA SER A 150 11.90 -10.17 -5.20
C SER A 150 10.49 -9.57 -5.20
N ALA A 151 9.95 -9.28 -6.38
CA ALA A 151 8.58 -8.76 -6.51
C ALA A 151 7.53 -9.76 -6.04
N LYS A 152 7.63 -11.03 -6.45
CA LYS A 152 6.71 -12.10 -6.02
C LYS A 152 6.79 -12.35 -4.51
N THR A 153 7.99 -12.35 -3.94
CA THR A 153 8.18 -12.52 -2.49
C THR A 153 7.55 -11.37 -1.71
N PHE A 154 7.77 -10.12 -2.16
CA PHE A 154 7.17 -8.94 -1.54
C PHE A 154 5.64 -8.96 -1.61
N ILE A 155 5.07 -9.28 -2.77
CA ILE A 155 3.61 -9.39 -2.93
C ILE A 155 3.04 -10.50 -2.04
N ASN A 156 3.68 -11.68 -2.01
CA ASN A 156 3.25 -12.76 -1.13
C ASN A 156 3.29 -12.36 0.37
N ASN A 157 4.31 -11.61 0.79
CA ASN A 157 4.37 -11.08 2.16
C ASN A 157 3.28 -10.04 2.43
N ALA A 158 2.95 -9.19 1.44
CA ALA A 158 1.93 -8.17 1.57
C ALA A 158 0.52 -8.78 1.66
N VAL A 159 0.14 -9.69 0.76
CA VAL A 159 -1.26 -10.13 0.63
C VAL A 159 -1.50 -11.59 1.04
N GLY A 160 -0.46 -12.39 1.30
CA GLY A 160 -0.59 -13.82 1.58
C GLY A 160 -1.32 -14.14 2.90
N MET A 161 -1.27 -13.23 3.88
CA MET A 161 -2.03 -13.34 5.13
C MET A 161 -3.29 -12.45 5.16
N LEU A 162 -3.69 -11.87 4.02
CA LEU A 162 -4.89 -11.05 3.96
C LEU A 162 -6.11 -11.96 3.90
N LYS A 163 -7.08 -11.74 4.80
CA LYS A 163 -8.30 -12.55 4.81
C LYS A 163 -9.16 -12.28 3.58
N PRO A 164 -10.07 -13.20 3.21
CA PRO A 164 -11.10 -12.93 2.22
C PRO A 164 -11.92 -11.66 2.57
N GLY A 165 -12.10 -10.78 1.60
CA GLY A 165 -12.71 -9.44 1.78
C GLY A 165 -11.79 -8.39 2.40
N GLY A 166 -10.57 -8.76 2.83
CA GLY A 166 -9.54 -7.84 3.27
C GLY A 166 -9.05 -6.94 2.13
N VAL A 167 -8.45 -5.80 2.49
CA VAL A 167 -8.07 -4.75 1.52
C VAL A 167 -6.56 -4.55 1.54
N PHE A 168 -5.97 -4.36 0.35
CA PHE A 168 -4.59 -3.94 0.18
C PHE A 168 -4.57 -2.55 -0.46
N ILE A 169 -3.97 -1.57 0.22
CA ILE A 169 -3.82 -0.19 -0.27
C ILE A 169 -2.35 0.18 -0.40
N GLY A 170 -2.05 1.07 -1.33
CA GLY A 170 -0.71 1.63 -1.40
C GLY A 170 -0.52 2.78 -2.37
N THR A 171 0.67 3.35 -2.32
CA THR A 171 1.15 4.34 -3.28
C THR A 171 2.36 3.82 -4.03
N LEU A 172 2.43 4.17 -5.32
CA LEU A 172 3.47 3.70 -6.23
C LEU A 172 3.86 4.83 -7.17
N PRO A 173 5.16 4.97 -7.53
CA PRO A 173 5.52 5.77 -8.69
C PRO A 173 4.80 5.23 -9.94
N ASP A 174 4.17 6.12 -10.69
CA ASP A 174 3.48 5.79 -11.93
C ASP A 174 4.53 5.60 -13.04
N ALA A 175 4.76 4.34 -13.40
CA ALA A 175 5.78 3.97 -14.38
C ALA A 175 5.55 4.63 -15.75
N ASP A 176 4.30 4.73 -16.20
CA ASP A 176 3.97 5.36 -17.49
C ASP A 176 4.28 6.86 -17.44
N ARG A 177 3.95 7.52 -16.33
CA ARG A 177 4.26 8.93 -16.11
C ARG A 177 5.75 9.19 -16.03
N ILE A 178 6.51 8.34 -15.34
CA ILE A 178 7.97 8.44 -15.25
C ILE A 178 8.60 8.27 -16.62
N VAL A 179 8.25 7.20 -17.35
CA VAL A 179 8.76 6.94 -18.71
C VAL A 179 8.43 8.10 -19.65
N TRP A 180 7.20 8.62 -19.59
CA TRP A 180 6.83 9.83 -20.33
C TRP A 180 7.74 11.01 -19.97
N ALA A 181 8.01 11.24 -18.68
CA ALA A 181 8.79 12.40 -18.24
C ALA A 181 10.24 12.31 -18.72
N VAL A 182 10.89 11.15 -18.59
CA VAL A 182 12.28 10.97 -19.02
C VAL A 182 12.44 10.95 -20.54
N ARG A 183 11.44 10.50 -21.29
CA ARG A 183 11.42 10.56 -22.76
C ARG A 183 11.23 11.97 -23.31
N ASN A 184 10.46 12.81 -22.61
CA ASN A 184 10.23 14.20 -23.01
C ASN A 184 11.29 15.17 -22.48
N GLY A 185 12.18 14.70 -21.60
CA GLY A 185 13.34 15.46 -21.15
C GLY A 185 14.60 15.14 -21.97
N GLU A 186 15.75 15.63 -21.50
CA GLU A 186 17.03 15.47 -22.21
C GLU A 186 17.77 14.21 -21.76
N ASN A 187 18.13 13.33 -22.71
CA ASN A 187 18.95 12.14 -22.47
C ASN A 187 18.42 11.24 -21.33
N GLY A 188 17.11 10.95 -21.31
CA GLY A 188 16.50 10.10 -20.28
C GLY A 188 16.42 10.75 -18.90
N LYS A 189 16.43 12.09 -18.83
CA LYS A 189 16.38 12.84 -17.58
C LYS A 189 15.18 13.77 -17.54
N PHE A 190 14.57 13.87 -16.38
CA PHE A 190 13.60 14.92 -16.04
C PHE A 190 14.13 15.67 -14.82
N GLU A 191 14.02 16.98 -14.79
CA GLU A 191 14.49 17.81 -13.67
C GLU A 191 13.65 19.08 -13.56
N ASN A 192 13.27 19.42 -12.33
CA ASN A 192 12.68 20.71 -11.95
C ASN A 192 13.27 21.19 -10.62
N ASP A 193 12.70 22.24 -10.02
CA ASP A 193 13.27 22.87 -8.81
C ASP A 193 13.30 21.95 -7.58
N VAL A 194 12.54 20.85 -7.56
CA VAL A 194 12.39 19.99 -6.38
C VAL A 194 12.70 18.52 -6.62
N CYS A 195 12.69 18.07 -7.88
CA CYS A 195 12.79 16.66 -8.23
C CYS A 195 13.67 16.46 -9.46
N LYS A 196 14.44 15.36 -9.46
CA LYS A 196 15.22 14.89 -10.58
C LYS A 196 15.01 13.38 -10.77
N ILE A 197 14.81 12.98 -12.02
CA ILE A 197 14.74 11.59 -12.45
C ILE A 197 15.80 11.36 -13.52
N THR A 198 16.54 10.27 -13.40
CA THR A 198 17.47 9.83 -14.45
C THR A 198 17.28 8.34 -14.69
N TYR A 199 16.80 7.97 -15.87
CA TYR A 199 16.72 6.57 -16.27
C TYR A 199 18.11 6.03 -16.62
N GLU A 200 18.47 4.83 -16.16
CA GLU A 200 19.84 4.33 -16.27
C GLU A 200 20.22 3.96 -17.71
N ASN A 201 19.32 3.31 -18.45
CA ASN A 201 19.60 2.83 -19.81
C ASN A 201 18.71 3.52 -20.85
N VAL A 202 19.17 4.64 -21.39
CA VAL A 202 18.40 5.44 -22.37
C VAL A 202 18.02 4.64 -23.63
N SER A 203 18.86 3.70 -24.07
CA SER A 203 18.57 2.89 -25.27
C SER A 203 17.28 2.07 -25.14
N GLU A 204 16.96 1.59 -23.93
CA GLU A 204 15.71 0.85 -23.67
C GLU A 204 14.47 1.73 -23.86
N LEU A 205 14.59 3.04 -23.59
CA LEU A 205 13.50 3.99 -23.75
C LEU A 205 13.19 4.22 -25.23
N ASP A 206 14.22 4.36 -26.06
CA ASP A 206 14.12 4.67 -27.49
C ASP A 206 13.67 3.46 -28.31
N GLU A 207 14.16 2.27 -27.95
CA GLU A 207 13.83 1.01 -28.62
C GLU A 207 12.49 0.41 -28.15
N GLY A 208 11.92 0.94 -27.06
CA GLY A 208 10.70 0.40 -26.45
C GLY A 208 10.93 -0.96 -25.79
N THR A 209 12.15 -1.20 -25.30
CA THR A 209 12.61 -2.47 -24.72
C THR A 209 12.76 -2.40 -23.19
N VAL A 210 12.13 -1.41 -22.54
CA VAL A 210 12.08 -1.27 -21.08
C VAL A 210 11.63 -2.58 -20.44
N PRO A 211 12.47 -3.20 -19.56
CA PRO A 211 12.17 -4.51 -19.02
C PRO A 211 11.08 -4.43 -17.94
N LEU A 212 10.33 -5.53 -17.78
CA LEU A 212 9.28 -5.66 -16.77
C LEU A 212 9.81 -5.66 -15.31
N PHE A 213 11.05 -6.11 -15.14
CA PHE A 213 11.77 -6.10 -13.87
C PHE A 213 13.19 -5.59 -14.11
N GLY A 214 13.78 -4.93 -13.12
CA GLY A 214 15.15 -4.40 -13.19
C GLY A 214 15.28 -3.07 -13.96
N ALA A 215 14.18 -2.51 -14.47
CA ALA A 215 14.16 -1.19 -15.12
C ALA A 215 14.47 -0.08 -14.11
N LYS A 216 15.75 0.29 -14.02
CA LYS A 216 16.28 1.12 -12.94
C LYS A 216 16.31 2.61 -13.33
N PHE A 217 15.85 3.44 -12.41
CA PHE A 217 15.99 4.88 -12.49
C PHE A 217 16.49 5.45 -11.16
N HIS A 218 17.11 6.62 -11.22
CA HIS A 218 17.53 7.34 -10.04
C HIS A 218 16.52 8.45 -9.75
N PHE A 219 16.00 8.48 -8.53
CA PHE A 219 15.07 9.50 -8.05
C PHE A 219 15.74 10.34 -6.98
N SER A 220 15.74 11.65 -7.20
CA SER A 220 16.17 12.64 -6.23
C SER A 220 15.01 13.59 -5.93
N LEU A 221 14.76 13.85 -4.64
CA LEU A 221 13.74 14.77 -4.17
C LEU A 221 14.32 15.66 -3.08
N ASP A 222 14.68 16.87 -3.47
CA ASP A 222 15.36 17.84 -2.61
C ASP A 222 16.52 17.16 -1.82
N GLU A 223 16.78 17.58 -0.58
CA GLU A 223 17.75 16.92 0.31
C GLU A 223 17.21 15.64 1.01
N GLN A 224 16.00 15.16 0.67
CA GLN A 224 15.30 14.14 1.46
C GLN A 224 15.42 12.72 0.90
N VAL A 225 15.44 12.57 -0.42
CA VAL A 225 15.53 11.26 -1.07
C VAL A 225 16.54 11.38 -2.19
N ASN A 226 17.44 10.40 -2.26
CA ASN A 226 18.40 10.29 -3.34
C ASN A 226 18.76 8.82 -3.52
N CYS A 227 17.78 8.04 -4.00
CA CYS A 227 17.91 6.60 -4.11
C CYS A 227 17.55 6.10 -5.51
N PRO A 228 18.28 5.08 -5.98
CA PRO A 228 17.84 4.25 -7.10
C PRO A 228 16.54 3.48 -6.79
N GLU A 229 15.65 3.47 -7.76
CA GLU A 229 14.32 2.87 -7.76
C GLU A 229 14.13 2.00 -9.02
N PHE A 230 13.06 1.21 -9.06
CA PHE A 230 12.71 0.37 -10.21
C PHE A 230 11.31 0.68 -10.70
N LEU A 231 11.12 0.70 -12.02
CA LEU A 231 9.79 0.88 -12.60
C LEU A 231 8.92 -0.33 -12.27
N ALA A 232 7.80 -0.06 -11.58
CA ALA A 232 6.76 -1.04 -11.31
C ALA A 232 5.58 -0.77 -12.25
N TYR A 233 5.62 -1.40 -13.44
CA TYR A 233 4.57 -1.24 -14.44
C TYR A 233 3.22 -1.73 -13.89
N PHE A 234 2.25 -0.84 -13.74
CA PHE A 234 1.03 -1.15 -12.97
C PHE A 234 0.22 -2.35 -13.52
N PRO A 235 0.10 -2.56 -14.84
CA PRO A 235 -0.52 -3.78 -15.36
C PRO A 235 0.19 -5.08 -14.93
N LEU A 236 1.51 -5.06 -14.78
CA LEU A 236 2.26 -6.19 -14.20
C LEU A 236 1.99 -6.34 -12.70
N VAL A 237 1.98 -5.22 -11.95
CA VAL A 237 1.60 -5.24 -10.52
C VAL A 237 0.22 -5.86 -10.33
N LYS A 238 -0.75 -5.44 -11.16
CA LYS A 238 -2.11 -6.00 -11.18
C LYS A 238 -2.09 -7.49 -11.46
N TYR A 239 -1.39 -7.93 -12.52
CA TYR A 239 -1.28 -9.34 -12.89
C TYR A 239 -0.74 -10.18 -11.72
N LEU A 240 0.37 -9.76 -11.10
CA LEU A 240 0.97 -10.47 -9.97
C LEU A 240 0.05 -10.53 -8.75
N LEU A 241 -0.73 -9.48 -8.48
CA LEU A 241 -1.72 -9.48 -7.41
C LEU A 241 -2.92 -10.38 -7.71
N GLU A 242 -3.36 -10.46 -8.98
CA GLU A 242 -4.43 -11.36 -9.42
C GLU A 242 -4.06 -12.84 -9.23
N GLU A 243 -2.77 -13.21 -9.36
CA GLU A 243 -2.25 -14.55 -9.01
C GLU A 243 -2.43 -14.90 -7.51
N HIS A 244 -2.66 -13.89 -6.66
CA HIS A 244 -2.97 -14.03 -5.24
C HIS A 244 -4.44 -13.74 -4.93
N ASP A 245 -5.37 -14.01 -5.86
CA ASP A 245 -6.82 -13.80 -5.69
C ASP A 245 -7.19 -12.35 -5.30
N MET A 246 -6.38 -11.37 -5.70
CA MET A 246 -6.68 -9.97 -5.46
C MET A 246 -7.46 -9.41 -6.65
N GLU A 247 -8.54 -8.71 -6.35
CA GLU A 247 -9.34 -7.97 -7.32
C GLU A 247 -9.01 -6.48 -7.20
N LEU A 248 -8.68 -5.83 -8.32
CA LEU A 248 -8.44 -4.40 -8.36
C LEU A 248 -9.75 -3.64 -8.09
N LEU A 249 -9.79 -2.82 -7.04
CA LEU A 249 -10.90 -1.91 -6.76
C LEU A 249 -10.76 -0.62 -7.55
N TYR A 250 -9.57 -0.02 -7.52
CA TYR A 250 -9.22 1.14 -8.32
C TYR A 250 -7.72 1.37 -8.38
N VAL A 251 -7.30 2.07 -9.43
CA VAL A 251 -6.03 2.77 -9.55
C VAL A 251 -6.31 4.19 -10.01
N LYS A 252 -5.64 5.17 -9.41
CA LYS A 252 -5.81 6.59 -9.76
C LYS A 252 -4.47 7.29 -9.64
N ASN A 253 -4.13 8.15 -10.60
CA ASN A 253 -3.00 9.06 -10.39
C ASN A 253 -3.32 10.03 -9.23
N PHE A 254 -2.30 10.66 -8.65
CA PHE A 254 -2.51 11.55 -7.51
C PHE A 254 -3.44 12.72 -7.84
N ALA A 255 -3.40 13.29 -9.05
CA ALA A 255 -4.29 14.37 -9.44
C ALA A 255 -5.78 13.96 -9.40
N GLU A 256 -6.10 12.78 -9.94
CA GLU A 256 -7.45 12.19 -9.88
C GLU A 256 -7.88 11.88 -8.45
N ALA A 257 -6.97 11.32 -7.64
CA ALA A 257 -7.22 10.99 -6.24
C ALA A 257 -7.49 12.26 -5.40
N ILE A 258 -6.66 13.29 -5.57
CA ILE A 258 -6.82 14.59 -4.90
C ILE A 258 -8.17 15.20 -5.27
N ASN A 259 -8.53 15.24 -6.55
CA ASN A 259 -9.82 15.78 -7.00
C ASN A 259 -11.00 15.04 -6.36
N GLY A 260 -10.93 13.71 -6.25
CA GLY A 260 -11.96 12.90 -5.61
C GLY A 260 -12.06 13.06 -4.09
N TRP A 261 -10.95 13.43 -3.43
CA TRP A 261 -10.88 13.55 -1.97
C TRP A 261 -10.88 14.98 -1.45
N LEU A 262 -10.78 15.98 -2.32
CA LEU A 262 -10.64 17.38 -1.92
C LEU A 262 -11.81 17.84 -1.06
N GLU A 263 -13.06 17.60 -1.48
CA GLU A 263 -14.24 17.98 -0.71
C GLU A 263 -14.37 17.25 0.64
N PRO A 264 -14.38 15.90 0.70
CA PRO A 264 -14.51 15.21 1.98
C PRO A 264 -13.28 15.40 2.89
N GLY A 265 -12.11 15.64 2.31
CA GLY A 265 -10.83 15.78 3.01
C GLY A 265 -10.39 17.22 3.28
N ARG A 266 -11.17 18.23 2.84
CA ARG A 266 -10.79 19.66 2.85
C ARG A 266 -10.30 20.14 4.20
N ARG A 267 -11.09 19.91 5.26
CA ARG A 267 -10.76 20.36 6.62
C ARG A 267 -9.45 19.76 7.13
N LEU A 268 -9.18 18.49 6.79
CA LEU A 268 -7.92 17.85 7.17
C LEU A 268 -6.74 18.45 6.39
N LEU A 269 -6.92 18.71 5.09
CA LEU A 269 -5.90 19.34 4.24
C LEU A 269 -5.47 20.71 4.78
N GLU A 270 -6.45 21.53 5.18
CA GLU A 270 -6.23 22.83 5.79
C GLU A 270 -5.48 22.73 7.13
N ASN A 271 -5.92 21.82 8.01
CA ASN A 271 -5.27 21.59 9.31
C ASN A 271 -3.81 21.11 9.15
N MET A 272 -3.53 20.34 8.10
CA MET A 272 -2.20 19.83 7.80
C MET A 272 -1.33 20.84 7.05
N LYS A 273 -1.88 21.99 6.63
CA LYS A 273 -1.21 22.95 5.74
C LYS A 273 -0.68 22.23 4.48
N GLY A 274 -1.54 21.43 3.86
CA GLY A 274 -1.18 20.68 2.65
C GLY A 274 -1.13 21.52 1.38
N LEU A 275 -1.61 22.76 1.42
CA LEU A 275 -1.54 23.71 0.32
C LEU A 275 -0.94 25.03 0.82
N GLU A 276 -0.11 25.64 -0.01
CA GLU A 276 0.38 27.00 0.15
C GLU A 276 -0.72 27.99 -0.21
N THR A 277 -0.88 29.03 0.60
CA THR A 277 -1.81 30.14 0.28
C THR A 277 -1.13 31.09 -0.70
N PHE A 278 -1.74 31.32 -1.86
CA PHE A 278 -1.28 32.26 -2.87
C PHE A 278 -2.30 33.41 -3.04
N PRO A 279 -1.88 34.69 -3.09
CA PRO A 279 -0.50 35.17 -3.03
C PRO A 279 0.11 35.04 -1.63
N ASN A 280 1.41 34.79 -1.57
CA ASN A 280 2.21 34.71 -0.34
C ASN A 280 3.32 35.77 -0.36
N ARG A 281 3.73 36.29 0.80
CA ARG A 281 4.89 37.20 0.89
C ARG A 281 6.21 36.49 0.57
N ASN A 282 6.32 35.23 0.99
CA ASN A 282 7.51 34.40 0.79
C ASN A 282 7.08 33.06 0.20
N PRO A 283 6.77 33.00 -1.11
CA PRO A 283 6.33 31.76 -1.75
C PRO A 283 7.44 30.72 -1.76
N SER A 284 7.06 29.43 -1.72
CA SER A 284 8.05 28.33 -1.70
C SER A 284 8.87 28.23 -2.99
N GLY A 285 8.35 28.74 -4.10
CA GLY A 285 8.98 28.73 -5.42
C GLY A 285 8.99 30.12 -6.03
N ASN A 286 9.62 30.29 -7.20
CA ASN A 286 9.64 31.57 -7.90
C ASN A 286 8.22 31.96 -8.37
N GLU A 287 7.71 33.10 -7.88
CA GLU A 287 6.34 33.55 -8.13
C GLU A 287 5.99 33.69 -9.62
N ASP A 288 6.94 34.05 -10.46
CA ASP A 288 6.70 34.33 -11.88
C ASP A 288 6.62 33.06 -12.73
N THR A 289 7.30 31.98 -12.33
CA THR A 289 7.37 30.73 -13.10
C THR A 289 6.56 29.59 -12.48
N GLU A 290 6.37 29.59 -11.16
CA GLU A 290 5.80 28.45 -10.42
C GLU A 290 4.31 28.59 -10.09
N TYR A 291 3.71 29.79 -10.26
CA TYR A 291 2.34 30.09 -9.81
C TYR A 291 1.46 30.72 -10.89
N SER A 292 1.82 30.58 -12.17
CA SER A 292 1.04 31.12 -13.30
C SER A 292 -0.42 30.64 -13.30
N GLU A 293 -0.66 29.35 -13.03
CA GLU A 293 -2.00 28.76 -12.93
C GLU A 293 -2.81 29.36 -11.77
N ALA A 294 -2.17 29.60 -10.62
CA ALA A 294 -2.82 30.22 -9.46
C ALA A 294 -3.16 31.69 -9.72
N LYS A 295 -2.27 32.44 -10.41
CA LYS A 295 -2.52 33.80 -10.88
C LYS A 295 -3.73 33.84 -11.83
N GLY A 296 -3.73 33.01 -12.88
CA GLY A 296 -4.84 32.90 -13.82
C GLY A 296 -6.16 32.50 -13.14
N LYS A 297 -6.11 31.62 -12.13
CA LYS A 297 -7.29 31.27 -11.34
C LYS A 297 -7.83 32.47 -10.58
N LEU A 298 -6.99 33.25 -9.91
CA LEU A 298 -7.41 34.47 -9.19
C LEU A 298 -8.03 35.52 -10.12
N GLU A 299 -7.46 35.71 -11.31
CA GLU A 299 -8.00 36.62 -12.32
C GLU A 299 -9.39 36.19 -12.82
N SER A 300 -9.67 34.88 -12.83
CA SER A 300 -10.98 34.34 -13.21
C SER A 300 -12.05 34.46 -12.11
N LEU A 301 -11.68 34.82 -10.87
CA LEU A 301 -12.65 34.94 -9.77
C LEU A 301 -13.44 36.25 -9.88
N GLY A 302 -14.77 36.14 -9.69
CA GLY A 302 -15.66 37.30 -9.71
C GLY A 302 -15.46 38.24 -8.51
N GLU A 303 -16.05 39.44 -8.62
CA GLU A 303 -16.06 40.42 -7.52
C GLU A 303 -16.73 39.84 -6.26
N GLY A 304 -16.10 40.03 -5.09
CA GLY A 304 -16.61 39.55 -3.80
C GLY A 304 -16.10 38.19 -3.33
N VAL A 305 -15.27 37.50 -4.12
CA VAL A 305 -14.61 36.24 -3.73
C VAL A 305 -13.27 36.54 -3.03
N PRO A 306 -12.82 35.71 -2.06
CA PRO A 306 -11.50 35.87 -1.46
C PRO A 306 -10.39 35.91 -2.52
N LYS A 307 -9.51 36.91 -2.42
CA LYS A 307 -8.37 37.10 -3.35
C LYS A 307 -7.17 36.22 -2.99
N TYR A 308 -7.44 34.96 -2.64
CA TYR A 308 -6.40 33.96 -2.40
C TYR A 308 -6.88 32.57 -2.80
N VAL A 309 -5.93 31.69 -3.13
CA VAL A 309 -6.15 30.27 -3.45
C VAL A 309 -5.13 29.40 -2.72
N GLY A 310 -5.51 28.17 -2.39
CA GLY A 310 -4.56 27.15 -1.95
C GLY A 310 -3.99 26.41 -3.15
N THR A 311 -2.66 26.31 -3.27
CA THR A 311 -1.98 25.56 -4.33
C THR A 311 -0.66 24.97 -3.83
N LEU A 312 -0.03 24.12 -4.64
CA LEU A 312 1.41 23.87 -4.57
C LEU A 312 2.12 24.68 -5.67
N SER A 313 3.45 24.78 -5.56
CA SER A 313 4.25 25.28 -6.67
C SER A 313 4.17 24.33 -7.87
N LYS A 314 4.38 24.81 -9.10
CA LYS A 314 4.40 23.98 -10.31
C LYS A 314 5.33 22.78 -10.17
N SER A 315 6.57 23.00 -9.69
CA SER A 315 7.56 21.93 -9.50
C SER A 315 7.11 20.88 -8.48
N GLU A 316 6.44 21.29 -7.39
CA GLU A 316 5.84 20.37 -6.42
C GLU A 316 4.69 19.56 -7.04
N TRP A 317 3.81 20.20 -7.82
CA TRP A 317 2.73 19.53 -8.55
C TRP A 317 3.26 18.47 -9.51
N GLU A 318 4.29 18.80 -10.29
CA GLU A 318 4.92 17.86 -11.21
C GLU A 318 5.50 16.64 -10.48
N ALA A 319 6.13 16.84 -9.33
CA ALA A 319 6.68 15.77 -8.51
C ALA A 319 5.61 14.85 -7.91
N ILE A 320 4.54 15.41 -7.30
CA ILE A 320 3.49 14.56 -6.72
C ILE A 320 2.67 13.82 -7.76
N CYS A 321 2.50 14.40 -8.95
CA CYS A 321 1.77 13.76 -10.05
C CYS A 321 2.55 12.64 -10.73
N MET A 322 3.78 12.32 -10.29
CA MET A 322 4.51 11.11 -10.67
C MET A 322 4.07 9.87 -9.91
N TYR A 323 3.10 9.99 -9.00
CA TYR A 323 2.61 8.88 -8.19
C TYR A 323 1.15 8.57 -8.46
N LEU A 324 0.80 7.32 -8.18
CA LEU A 324 -0.55 6.80 -8.17
C LEU A 324 -0.90 6.18 -6.81
N VAL A 325 -2.19 6.10 -6.53
CA VAL A 325 -2.78 5.31 -5.45
C VAL A 325 -3.48 4.10 -6.04
N PHE A 326 -3.50 3.00 -5.31
CA PHE A 326 -4.27 1.82 -5.68
C PHE A 326 -4.93 1.18 -4.46
N ALA A 327 -6.00 0.43 -4.73
CA ALA A 327 -6.61 -0.47 -3.76
C ALA A 327 -7.03 -1.78 -4.43
N PHE A 328 -6.75 -2.89 -3.76
CA PHE A 328 -7.21 -4.23 -4.13
C PHE A 328 -8.01 -4.86 -2.97
N ARG A 329 -8.87 -5.82 -3.31
CA ARG A 329 -9.61 -6.64 -2.34
C ARG A 329 -9.28 -8.10 -2.55
N LYS A 330 -9.03 -8.84 -1.47
CA LYS A 330 -8.91 -10.30 -1.53
C LYS A 330 -10.29 -10.89 -1.83
N LYS A 331 -10.41 -11.69 -2.89
CA LYS A 331 -11.68 -12.33 -3.27
C LYS A 331 -12.20 -13.20 -2.12
N SER A 332 -13.51 -13.22 -1.95
CA SER A 332 -14.17 -14.25 -1.14
C SER A 332 -14.06 -15.57 -1.88
N GLU A 333 -13.69 -16.65 -1.18
CA GLU A 333 -13.98 -17.98 -1.72
C GLU A 333 -15.49 -18.07 -1.91
N ASP A 334 -15.94 -18.22 -3.16
CA ASP A 334 -17.35 -18.42 -3.45
C ASP A 334 -17.82 -19.67 -2.71
N THR A 335 -18.65 -19.47 -1.69
CA THR A 335 -19.34 -20.55 -0.97
C THR A 335 -20.21 -21.39 -1.91
N SER A 336 -20.50 -20.92 -3.13
CA SER A 336 -21.20 -21.71 -4.13
C SER A 336 -20.39 -22.89 -4.66
N ASP A 337 -19.06 -22.81 -4.73
CA ASP A 337 -18.25 -23.93 -5.22
C ASP A 337 -17.93 -24.92 -4.11
N SER A 338 -17.79 -24.47 -2.86
CA SER A 338 -17.69 -25.38 -1.72
C SER A 338 -19.02 -26.09 -1.41
N GLU A 339 -20.18 -25.46 -1.64
CA GLU A 339 -21.48 -26.12 -1.57
C GLU A 339 -21.75 -27.04 -2.76
N LYS A 340 -21.29 -26.73 -3.98
CA LYS A 340 -21.36 -27.66 -5.12
C LYS A 340 -20.45 -28.86 -4.94
N VAL A 341 -19.25 -28.69 -4.40
CA VAL A 341 -18.32 -29.79 -4.09
C VAL A 341 -18.83 -30.62 -2.91
N LYS A 342 -19.50 -30.01 -1.92
CA LYS A 342 -20.17 -30.75 -0.84
C LYS A 342 -21.42 -31.49 -1.34
N ARG A 343 -22.26 -30.88 -2.19
CA ARG A 343 -23.42 -31.53 -2.83
C ARG A 343 -23.00 -32.67 -3.74
N ALA A 344 -21.98 -32.49 -4.57
CA ALA A 344 -21.44 -33.54 -5.43
C ALA A 344 -20.74 -34.69 -4.66
N ARG A 345 -20.38 -34.47 -3.38
CA ARG A 345 -19.90 -35.53 -2.48
C ARG A 345 -21.05 -36.26 -1.78
N THR A 346 -22.10 -35.55 -1.35
CA THR A 346 -23.29 -36.21 -0.77
C THR A 346 -24.11 -36.97 -1.81
N ASP A 347 -24.17 -36.50 -3.06
CA ASP A 347 -24.95 -37.17 -4.12
C ASP A 347 -24.24 -38.43 -4.66
N ASN A 348 -22.94 -38.63 -4.38
CA ASN A 348 -22.19 -39.83 -4.77
C ASN A 348 -22.14 -40.92 -3.67
N ASP A 349 -22.47 -40.58 -2.42
CA ASP A 349 -22.46 -41.53 -1.30
C ASP A 349 -23.83 -42.23 -1.11
N ASP A 350 -24.89 -41.76 -1.78
CA ASP A 350 -26.26 -42.32 -1.69
C ASP A 350 -26.58 -43.40 -2.75
N GLU A 351 -25.64 -43.77 -3.64
CA GLU A 351 -25.89 -44.76 -4.71
C GLU A 351 -25.22 -46.14 -4.51
N GLN A 352 -24.71 -46.46 -3.31
CA GLN A 352 -24.24 -47.82 -2.99
C GLN A 352 -24.68 -48.30 -1.60
N THR A 353 -25.97 -48.58 -1.42
CA THR A 353 -26.41 -49.59 -0.45
C THR A 353 -27.57 -50.40 -1.03
N GLU A 354 -27.28 -51.53 -1.66
CA GLU A 354 -28.28 -52.56 -1.91
C GLU A 354 -28.73 -53.17 -0.56
N PRO A 355 -30.04 -53.37 -0.33
CA PRO A 355 -30.53 -53.99 0.90
C PRO A 355 -30.41 -55.52 0.80
N THR A 356 -29.63 -56.12 1.68
CA THR A 356 -29.64 -57.57 1.91
C THR A 356 -30.83 -57.94 2.80
N GLU A 357 -31.73 -58.78 2.27
CA GLU A 357 -32.87 -59.35 3.00
C GLU A 357 -32.44 -60.26 4.15
N PRO A 358 -33.18 -60.30 5.28
CA PRO A 358 -32.91 -61.22 6.38
C PRO A 358 -33.63 -62.57 6.16
N LEU A 359 -32.86 -63.66 6.13
CA LEU A 359 -33.38 -65.03 6.19
C LEU A 359 -33.83 -65.36 7.62
N SER A 360 -35.13 -65.62 7.76
CA SER A 360 -35.77 -66.21 8.94
C SER A 360 -35.80 -67.74 8.83
N GLU A 361 -35.22 -68.46 9.78
CA GLU A 361 -35.63 -69.84 10.07
C GLU A 361 -35.69 -70.10 11.58
N THR A 362 -36.80 -70.74 11.95
CA THR A 362 -37.34 -71.06 13.28
C THR A 362 -36.59 -72.18 14.02
N PRO A 363 -36.72 -72.28 15.36
CA PRO A 363 -36.20 -73.41 16.13
C PRO A 363 -37.25 -74.54 16.23
N THR A 364 -36.81 -75.79 16.03
CA THR A 364 -37.54 -76.99 16.44
C THR A 364 -36.74 -77.73 17.51
N SER A 365 -37.40 -77.96 18.65
CA SER A 365 -36.98 -78.80 19.76
C SER A 365 -37.40 -80.27 19.58
N GLU A 366 -36.81 -81.14 20.40
CA GLU A 366 -37.10 -82.59 20.64
C GLU A 366 -36.41 -83.56 19.66
N GLU A 367 -35.80 -84.70 20.03
CA GLU A 367 -35.69 -85.46 21.28
C GLU A 367 -34.53 -86.49 21.17
N GLN A 368 -33.89 -86.79 22.30
CA GLN A 368 -33.36 -88.07 22.79
C GLN A 368 -32.52 -89.06 21.93
N SER A 369 -31.41 -89.46 22.57
CA SER A 369 -30.92 -90.84 22.81
C SER A 369 -29.76 -91.43 21.98
N VAL A 370 -28.68 -91.72 22.71
CA VAL A 370 -28.01 -93.04 22.85
C VAL A 370 -27.00 -93.54 21.77
N ASN A 371 -25.75 -93.66 22.24
CA ASN A 371 -24.68 -94.65 22.02
C ASN A 371 -23.84 -94.81 20.74
N SER A 372 -22.58 -95.11 21.06
CA SER A 372 -21.61 -96.06 20.44
C SER A 372 -20.77 -95.61 19.25
N GLY A 373 -19.45 -95.71 19.44
CA GLY A 373 -18.41 -95.57 18.42
C GLY A 373 -17.13 -94.98 18.98
#